data_AF-A0A968WYB5-F1
#
_entry.id   AF-A0A968WYB5-F1
#
_cell.length_a   1.000
_cell.length_b   1.000
_cell.length_c   1.000
_cell.angle_alpha   90.00
_cell.angle_beta   90.00
_cell.angle_gamma   90.00
#
_symmetry.space_group_name_H-M   'P 1'
#
loop_
_entity.id
_entity.type
_entity.pdbx_description
1 polymer ?
#
loop_
_entity_poly.entity_id
_entity_poly.type
_entity_poly.pdbx_seq_one_letter_code
_entity_poly.pdbx_strand_id
1 'polypeptide(L)'
;MSGSLLLNYARLLKAERINDRGMGGKFVIIALPCLLFILALAVNQKSRHYYVSTALPFFALHVALAVQWLWPRAARQVWLRAGLLAIGAGLLIESGVGIARHHAIAQATKPYEAVLQPIAAHIPPGTRVLLSQPYWLGLADRETRSVVLALDLVDSRLFPPNSGQLRRTMPQAFDLIQPDFVLIEEQFIVGYTNPTNPEIEAGMRAFAEVLRERCPTRVDTWVEADYGTIHLFRCP
;
A
#
# COMPACT_ATOMS: atom_id res chain seq x y z
N MET A 1 27.91 -47.72 -38.45
CA MET A 1 26.58 -47.07 -38.46
C MET A 1 26.35 -46.05 -37.33
N SER A 2 27.39 -45.47 -36.70
CA SER A 2 27.23 -44.57 -35.54
C SER A 2 27.35 -43.06 -35.85
N GLY A 3 27.97 -42.68 -36.99
CA GLY A 3 28.27 -41.28 -37.31
C GLY A 3 27.08 -40.42 -37.78
N SER A 4 26.05 -41.00 -38.40
CA SER A 4 24.91 -40.22 -38.94
C SER A 4 23.89 -39.81 -37.87
N LEU A 5 23.73 -40.60 -36.80
CA LEU A 5 22.84 -40.30 -35.69
C LEU A 5 23.35 -39.12 -34.85
N LEU A 6 24.65 -39.06 -34.57
CA LEU A 6 25.28 -37.94 -33.87
C LEU A 6 25.19 -36.63 -34.68
N LEU A 7 25.33 -36.71 -36.01
CA LEU A 7 25.21 -35.54 -36.88
C LEU A 7 23.78 -34.98 -36.94
N ASN A 8 22.78 -35.87 -36.94
CA ASN A 8 21.36 -35.48 -36.92
C ASN A 8 20.94 -34.93 -35.56
N TYR A 9 21.44 -35.52 -34.47
CA TYR A 9 21.17 -35.02 -33.11
C TYR A 9 21.78 -33.62 -32.88
N ALA A 10 23.00 -33.39 -33.37
CA ALA A 10 23.64 -32.07 -33.30
C ALA A 10 22.91 -31.01 -34.15
N ARG A 11 22.32 -31.38 -35.29
CA ARG A 11 21.50 -30.48 -36.12
C ARG A 11 20.16 -30.13 -35.46
N LEU A 12 19.50 -31.11 -34.83
CA LEU A 12 18.26 -30.89 -34.07
C LEU A 12 18.50 -29.94 -32.89
N LEU A 13 19.52 -30.19 -32.07
CA LEU A 13 19.88 -29.29 -30.96
C LEU A 13 20.26 -27.87 -31.41
N LYS A 14 20.81 -27.73 -32.63
CA LYS A 14 21.16 -26.43 -33.21
C LYS A 14 19.94 -25.70 -33.76
N ALA A 15 18.98 -26.41 -34.35
CA ALA A 15 17.71 -25.87 -34.84
C ALA A 15 16.79 -25.43 -33.69
N GLU A 16 16.71 -26.23 -32.63
CA GLU A 16 15.96 -25.93 -31.41
C GLU A 16 16.52 -24.67 -30.70
N ARG A 17 17.86 -24.56 -30.61
CA ARG A 17 18.54 -23.35 -30.12
C ARG A 17 18.30 -22.09 -30.95
N ILE A 18 17.97 -22.21 -32.23
CA ILE A 18 17.70 -21.06 -33.10
C ILE A 18 16.23 -20.62 -32.95
N ASN A 19 15.31 -21.56 -32.73
CA ASN A 19 13.89 -21.26 -32.55
C ASN A 19 13.61 -20.62 -31.18
N ASP A 20 14.27 -21.08 -30.11
CA ASP A 20 14.14 -20.50 -28.76
C ASP A 20 14.64 -19.05 -28.64
N ARG A 21 15.64 -18.68 -29.45
CA ARG A 21 16.17 -17.31 -29.49
C ARG A 21 15.17 -16.28 -30.04
N GLY A 22 14.16 -16.74 -30.79
CA GLY A 22 13.09 -15.90 -31.34
C GLY A 22 11.95 -15.66 -30.37
N MET A 23 11.55 -16.67 -29.59
CA MET A 23 10.44 -16.54 -28.62
C MET A 23 10.81 -15.64 -27.45
N GLY A 24 12.01 -15.75 -26.88
CA GLY A 24 12.43 -14.89 -25.76
C GLY A 24 12.46 -13.40 -26.12
N GLY A 25 12.90 -13.07 -27.35
CA GLY A 25 12.88 -11.69 -27.84
C GLY A 25 11.47 -11.16 -28.08
N LYS A 26 10.59 -11.98 -28.69
CA LYS A 26 9.18 -11.61 -28.90
C LYS A 26 8.42 -11.44 -27.59
N PHE A 27 8.67 -12.32 -26.62
CA PHE A 27 8.09 -12.24 -25.29
C PHE A 27 8.48 -10.93 -24.59
N VAL A 28 9.77 -10.58 -24.56
CA VAL A 28 10.24 -9.32 -23.94
C VAL A 28 9.65 -8.08 -24.64
N ILE A 29 9.59 -8.07 -25.97
CA ILE A 29 9.06 -6.93 -26.75
C ILE A 29 7.56 -6.73 -26.56
N ILE A 30 6.78 -7.80 -26.39
CA ILE A 30 5.32 -7.72 -26.24
C ILE A 30 4.94 -7.54 -24.76
N ALA A 31 5.59 -8.28 -23.87
CA ALA A 31 5.19 -8.33 -22.47
C ALA A 31 5.63 -7.08 -21.69
N LEU A 32 6.75 -6.43 -22.05
CA LEU A 32 7.18 -5.19 -21.39
C LEU A 32 6.19 -4.02 -21.60
N PRO A 33 5.74 -3.70 -22.84
CA PRO A 33 4.68 -2.71 -23.05
C PRO A 33 3.35 -3.10 -22.39
N CYS A 34 2.96 -4.38 -22.44
CA CYS A 34 1.76 -4.84 -21.76
C CYS A 34 1.84 -4.65 -20.24
N LEU A 35 2.99 -4.96 -19.62
CA LEU A 35 3.21 -4.76 -18.19
C LEU A 35 3.19 -3.27 -17.83
N LEU A 36 3.86 -2.42 -18.62
CA LEU A 36 3.84 -0.97 -18.44
C LEU A 36 2.43 -0.39 -18.62
N PHE A 37 1.65 -0.92 -19.55
CA PHE A 37 0.26 -0.52 -19.78
C PHE A 37 -0.64 -0.94 -18.62
N ILE A 38 -0.51 -2.18 -18.12
CA ILE A 38 -1.23 -2.64 -16.92
C ILE A 38 -0.85 -1.79 -15.71
N LEU A 39 0.44 -1.47 -15.54
CA LEU A 39 0.91 -0.60 -14.47
C LEU A 39 0.34 0.81 -14.62
N ALA A 40 0.34 1.39 -15.82
CA ALA A 40 -0.22 2.71 -16.08
C ALA A 40 -1.74 2.77 -15.81
N LEU A 41 -2.49 1.73 -16.19
CA LEU A 41 -3.90 1.58 -15.84
C LEU A 41 -4.11 1.45 -14.33
N ALA A 42 -3.22 0.75 -13.63
CA ALA A 42 -3.32 0.51 -12.19
C ALA A 42 -2.89 1.73 -11.34
N VAL A 43 -1.98 2.57 -11.81
CA VAL A 43 -1.48 3.77 -11.09
C VAL A 43 -2.59 4.78 -10.77
N ASN A 44 -3.68 4.78 -11.55
CA ASN A 44 -4.85 5.63 -11.28
C ASN A 44 -5.86 5.05 -10.28
N GLN A 45 -5.66 3.81 -9.79
CA GLN A 45 -6.50 3.28 -8.70
C GLN A 45 -5.92 3.64 -7.33
N LYS A 46 -6.83 3.80 -6.35
CA LYS A 46 -6.67 4.37 -4.99
C LYS A 46 -5.55 3.76 -4.11
N SER A 47 -4.84 2.75 -4.61
CA SER A 47 -3.89 1.91 -3.88
C SER A 47 -2.51 1.90 -4.56
N ARG A 48 -1.99 3.09 -4.92
CA ARG A 48 -0.73 3.28 -5.69
C ARG A 48 0.43 2.37 -5.25
N HIS A 49 0.55 2.08 -3.95
CA HIS A 49 1.65 1.29 -3.40
C HIS A 49 1.48 -0.23 -3.58
N TYR A 50 0.25 -0.76 -3.56
CA TYR A 50 0.00 -2.20 -3.63
C TYR A 50 0.23 -2.79 -5.03
N TYR A 51 0.00 -2.01 -6.08
CA TYR A 51 0.19 -2.48 -7.45
C TYR A 51 1.66 -2.51 -7.86
N VAL A 52 2.46 -1.54 -7.41
CA VAL A 52 3.89 -1.51 -7.68
C VAL A 52 4.57 -2.74 -7.09
N SER A 53 4.29 -3.09 -5.84
CA SER A 53 4.86 -4.28 -5.19
C SER A 53 4.43 -5.59 -5.86
N THR A 54 3.21 -5.66 -6.40
CA THR A 54 2.70 -6.83 -7.13
C THR A 54 3.34 -6.97 -8.52
N ALA A 55 3.57 -5.85 -9.22
CA ALA A 55 4.14 -5.85 -10.57
C ALA A 55 5.67 -5.97 -10.58
N LEU A 56 6.35 -5.57 -9.50
CA LEU A 56 7.81 -5.51 -9.41
C LEU A 56 8.52 -6.84 -9.73
N PRO A 57 8.07 -8.01 -9.24
CA PRO A 57 8.73 -9.29 -9.53
C PRO A 57 8.68 -9.63 -11.02
N PHE A 58 7.55 -9.34 -11.68
CA PHE A 58 7.40 -9.55 -13.11
C PHE A 58 8.30 -8.60 -13.88
N PHE A 59 8.36 -7.33 -13.50
CA PHE A 59 9.28 -6.37 -14.11
C PHE A 59 10.74 -6.82 -13.97
N ALA A 60 11.15 -7.27 -12.79
CA ALA A 60 12.50 -7.79 -12.54
C ALA A 60 12.83 -9.00 -13.43
N LEU A 61 11.87 -9.92 -13.62
CA LEU A 61 12.04 -11.06 -14.53
C LEU A 61 12.22 -10.60 -15.99
N HIS A 62 11.46 -9.61 -16.44
CA HIS A 62 11.61 -9.06 -17.79
C HIS A 62 12.97 -8.39 -17.99
N VAL A 63 13.44 -7.63 -17.00
CA VAL A 63 14.77 -7.03 -17.02
C VAL A 63 15.83 -8.13 -17.07
N ALA A 64 15.71 -9.19 -16.27
CA ALA A 64 16.65 -10.32 -16.28
C ALA A 64 16.71 -11.02 -17.64
N LEU A 65 15.55 -11.30 -18.26
CA LEU A 65 15.46 -11.90 -19.59
C LEU A 65 16.02 -10.97 -20.68
N ALA A 66 15.74 -9.67 -20.59
CA ALA A 66 16.28 -8.67 -21.52
C ALA A 66 17.81 -8.61 -21.42
N VAL A 67 18.36 -8.58 -20.21
CA VAL A 67 19.81 -8.63 -19.96
C VAL A 67 20.40 -9.93 -20.49
N GLN A 68 19.79 -11.08 -20.21
CA GLN A 68 20.24 -12.38 -20.74
C GLN A 68 20.26 -12.41 -22.27
N TRP A 69 19.28 -11.79 -22.94
CA TRP A 69 19.19 -11.70 -24.39
C TRP A 69 20.21 -10.70 -24.99
N LEU A 70 20.46 -9.58 -24.31
CA LEU A 70 21.43 -8.55 -24.70
C LEU A 70 22.88 -9.00 -24.46
N TRP A 71 23.14 -9.80 -23.42
CA TRP A 71 24.48 -10.13 -22.96
C TRP A 71 25.40 -10.78 -24.01
N PRO A 72 24.96 -11.78 -24.81
CA PRO A 72 25.77 -12.35 -25.88
C PRO A 72 26.03 -11.37 -27.04
N ARG A 73 25.12 -10.42 -27.27
CA ARG A 73 25.27 -9.38 -28.31
C ARG A 73 26.25 -8.30 -27.87
N ALA A 74 26.18 -7.93 -26.60
CA ALA A 74 27.13 -7.03 -25.95
C ALA A 74 28.55 -7.63 -25.86
N ALA A 75 28.71 -8.96 -25.99
CA ALA A 75 30.03 -9.60 -25.97
C ALA A 75 30.98 -9.12 -27.07
N ARG A 76 30.45 -8.63 -28.19
CA ARG A 76 31.24 -8.08 -29.29
C ARG A 76 31.54 -6.59 -29.13
N GLN A 77 30.91 -5.91 -28.17
CA GLN A 77 31.02 -4.47 -27.96
C GLN A 77 31.26 -4.18 -26.48
N VAL A 78 32.53 -3.96 -26.11
CA VAL A 78 32.98 -3.79 -24.71
C VAL A 78 32.20 -2.69 -23.97
N TRP A 79 31.88 -1.58 -24.65
CA TRP A 79 31.13 -0.47 -24.08
C TRP A 79 29.69 -0.85 -23.66
N LEU A 80 29.00 -1.73 -24.41
CA LEU A 80 27.67 -2.22 -24.02
C LEU A 80 27.74 -3.07 -22.76
N ARG A 81 28.76 -3.92 -22.63
CA ARG A 81 28.98 -4.72 -21.42
C ARG A 81 29.28 -3.84 -20.22
N ALA A 82 30.18 -2.87 -20.39
CA ALA A 82 30.50 -1.90 -19.34
C ALA A 82 29.25 -1.11 -18.91
N GLY A 83 28.42 -0.67 -19.86
CA GLY A 83 27.15 0.01 -19.58
C GLY A 83 26.16 -0.87 -18.79
N LEU A 84 25.95 -2.11 -19.21
CA LEU A 84 25.07 -3.05 -18.49
C LEU A 84 25.56 -3.34 -17.06
N LEU A 85 26.87 -3.53 -16.89
CA LEU A 85 27.47 -3.73 -15.56
C LEU A 85 27.36 -2.47 -14.70
N ALA A 86 27.58 -1.28 -15.25
CA ALA A 86 27.45 -0.02 -14.54
C ALA A 86 26.00 0.23 -14.09
N ILE A 87 25.02 -0.04 -14.94
CA ILE A 87 23.60 0.04 -14.57
C ILE A 87 23.28 -0.97 -13.47
N GLY A 88 23.73 -2.22 -13.61
CA GLY A 88 23.52 -3.25 -12.59
C GLY A 88 24.14 -2.87 -11.24
N ALA A 89 25.38 -2.38 -11.25
CA ALA A 89 26.06 -1.90 -10.05
C ALA A 89 25.31 -0.70 -9.43
N GLY A 90 24.87 0.26 -10.25
CA GLY A 90 24.07 1.40 -9.80
C GLY A 90 22.76 0.98 -9.14
N LEU A 91 22.04 0.02 -9.72
CA LEU A 91 20.80 -0.53 -9.15
C LEU A 91 21.04 -1.23 -7.81
N LEU A 92 22.13 -1.99 -7.69
CA LEU A 92 22.50 -2.66 -6.44
C LEU A 92 22.86 -1.65 -5.34
N ILE A 93 23.62 -0.61 -5.70
CA ILE A 93 23.99 0.46 -4.76
C ILE A 93 22.75 1.23 -4.31
N GLU A 94 21.91 1.68 -5.24
CA GLU A 94 20.67 2.40 -4.93
C GLU A 94 19.74 1.56 -4.04
N SER A 95 19.57 0.27 -4.37
CA SER A 95 18.75 -0.65 -3.57
C SER A 95 19.35 -0.86 -2.17
N GLY A 96 20.67 -1.04 -2.08
CA GLY A 96 21.36 -1.22 -0.81
C GLY A 96 21.27 0.02 0.08
N VAL A 97 21.46 1.21 -0.49
CA VAL A 97 21.30 2.49 0.22
C VAL A 97 19.86 2.68 0.67
N GLY A 98 18.88 2.37 -0.20
CA GLY A 98 17.46 2.43 0.14
C GLY A 98 17.11 1.51 1.31
N ILE A 99 17.54 0.24 1.26
CA ILE A 99 17.32 -0.73 2.34
C ILE A 99 17.98 -0.26 3.64
N ALA A 100 19.24 0.18 3.59
CA ALA A 100 19.94 0.66 4.77
C ALA A 100 19.24 1.87 5.40
N ARG A 101 18.78 2.82 4.59
CA ARG A 101 18.01 3.99 5.04
C ARG A 101 16.69 3.57 5.67
N HIS A 102 15.91 2.69 5.02
CA HIS A 102 14.64 2.22 5.58
C HIS A 102 14.82 1.40 6.85
N HIS A 103 15.89 0.63 6.94
CA HIS A 103 16.24 -0.11 8.15
C HIS A 103 16.61 0.85 9.29
N ALA A 104 17.42 1.87 9.02
CA ALA A 104 17.76 2.88 10.01
C ALA A 104 16.52 3.65 10.50
N ILE A 105 15.59 4.00 9.59
CA ILE A 105 14.30 4.61 9.97
C ILE A 105 13.51 3.64 10.85
N ALA A 106 13.34 2.38 10.44
CA ALA A 106 12.60 1.39 11.21
C ALA A 106 13.19 1.13 12.61
N GLN A 107 14.51 1.23 12.77
CA GLN A 107 15.17 1.14 14.07
C GLN A 107 14.98 2.39 14.92
N ALA A 108 14.90 3.57 14.30
CA ALA A 108 14.65 4.83 14.99
C ALA A 108 13.18 5.02 15.35
N THR A 109 12.26 4.41 14.59
CA THR A 109 10.82 4.50 14.83
C THR A 109 10.45 3.83 16.15
N LYS A 110 9.68 4.54 16.97
CA LYS A 110 9.17 4.00 18.24
C LYS A 110 8.37 2.73 17.99
N PRO A 111 8.62 1.62 18.71
CA PRO A 111 7.86 0.39 18.54
C PRO A 111 6.36 0.64 18.74
N TYR A 112 5.55 0.08 17.84
CA TYR A 112 4.08 0.23 17.87
C TYR A 112 3.47 -0.14 19.22
N GLU A 113 3.95 -1.20 19.85
CA GLU A 113 3.50 -1.63 21.17
C GLU A 113 3.79 -0.59 22.26
N ALA A 114 4.95 0.08 22.21
CA ALA A 114 5.31 1.13 23.16
C ALA A 114 4.43 2.38 23.02
N VAL A 115 3.81 2.59 21.86
CA VAL A 115 2.80 3.64 21.64
C VAL A 115 1.43 3.18 22.12
N LEU A 116 1.03 1.94 21.84
CA LEU A 116 -0.33 1.48 22.12
C LEU A 116 -0.57 0.99 23.55
N GLN A 117 0.43 0.46 24.25
CA GLN A 117 0.25 0.07 25.66
C GLN A 117 -0.31 1.20 26.54
N PRO A 118 0.25 2.44 26.53
CA PRO A 118 -0.32 3.52 27.33
C PRO A 118 -1.73 3.93 26.88
N ILE A 119 -2.04 3.85 25.58
CA ILE A 119 -3.39 4.13 25.06
C ILE A 119 -4.38 3.07 25.56
N ALA A 120 -4.03 1.79 25.42
CA ALA A 120 -4.85 0.66 25.84
C ALA A 120 -5.13 0.66 27.35
N ALA A 121 -4.19 1.17 28.16
CA ALA A 121 -4.36 1.31 29.60
C ALA A 121 -5.45 2.34 30.00
N HIS A 122 -5.74 3.33 29.14
CA HIS A 122 -6.80 4.32 29.38
C HIS A 122 -8.19 3.85 28.97
N ILE A 123 -8.26 2.76 28.20
CA ILE A 123 -9.50 2.20 27.71
C ILE A 123 -9.83 0.99 28.59
N PRO A 124 -11.02 0.88 29.20
CA PRO A 124 -11.42 -0.31 29.94
C PRO A 124 -11.72 -1.49 29.00
N PRO A 125 -11.47 -2.74 29.43
CA PRO A 125 -11.79 -3.92 28.63
C PRO A 125 -13.29 -4.03 28.36
N GLY A 126 -13.66 -4.59 27.20
CA GLY A 126 -15.06 -4.76 26.80
C GLY A 126 -15.77 -3.49 26.30
N THR A 127 -15.10 -2.35 26.27
CA THR A 127 -15.65 -1.11 25.70
C THR A 127 -15.57 -1.11 24.17
N ARG A 128 -16.48 -0.34 23.55
CA ARG A 128 -16.48 -0.11 22.12
C ARG A 128 -15.66 1.11 21.76
N VAL A 129 -14.67 0.92 20.90
CA VAL A 129 -13.75 1.97 20.48
C VAL A 129 -13.89 2.24 18.99
N LEU A 130 -14.25 3.47 18.63
CA LEU A 130 -14.19 3.94 17.25
C LEU A 130 -12.78 4.48 16.97
N LEU A 131 -12.03 3.84 16.07
CA LEU A 131 -10.62 4.13 15.86
C LEU A 131 -10.19 4.23 14.40
N SER A 132 -9.09 4.94 14.15
CA SER A 132 -8.37 4.86 12.88
C SER A 132 -7.75 3.49 12.69
N GLN A 133 -7.78 2.97 11.45
CA GLN A 133 -7.33 1.61 11.11
C GLN A 133 -5.96 1.19 11.68
N PRO A 134 -4.93 2.07 11.78
CA PRO A 134 -3.63 1.67 12.31
C PRO A 134 -3.67 1.14 13.75
N TYR A 135 -4.66 1.51 14.57
CA TYR A 135 -4.71 1.12 15.99
C TYR A 135 -5.46 -0.18 16.25
N TRP A 136 -6.01 -0.81 15.21
CA TRP A 136 -6.89 -1.97 15.36
C TRP A 136 -6.18 -3.18 16.00
N LEU A 137 -4.90 -3.38 15.67
CA LEU A 137 -4.14 -4.54 16.13
C LEU A 137 -3.78 -4.47 17.62
N GLY A 138 -3.38 -3.31 18.15
CA GLY A 138 -3.05 -3.21 19.57
C GLY A 138 -4.24 -2.98 20.49
N LEU A 139 -5.46 -2.86 19.95
CA LEU A 139 -6.71 -2.83 20.69
C LEU A 139 -7.62 -4.02 20.33
N ALA A 140 -7.02 -5.13 19.89
CA ALA A 140 -7.75 -6.31 19.40
C ALA A 140 -8.60 -7.01 20.48
N ASP A 141 -8.31 -6.79 21.75
CA ASP A 141 -9.10 -7.27 22.89
C ASP A 141 -10.36 -6.41 23.17
N ARG A 142 -10.59 -5.34 22.38
CA ARG A 142 -11.73 -4.41 22.51
C ARG A 142 -12.70 -4.51 21.34
N GLU A 143 -13.93 -4.04 21.56
CA GLU A 143 -14.91 -3.99 20.49
C GLU A 143 -14.61 -2.81 19.56
N THR A 144 -13.76 -3.05 18.58
CA THR A 144 -13.21 -1.98 17.74
C THR A 144 -14.04 -1.78 16.46
N ARG A 145 -14.25 -0.51 16.10
CA ARG A 145 -14.95 -0.07 14.88
C ARG A 145 -14.08 0.94 14.16
N SER A 146 -14.07 0.92 12.83
CA SER A 146 -13.28 1.90 12.07
C SER A 146 -14.00 3.24 12.03
N VAL A 147 -13.29 4.36 12.24
CA VAL A 147 -13.81 5.71 12.00
C VAL A 147 -14.34 5.85 10.55
N VAL A 148 -13.73 5.14 9.59
CA VAL A 148 -14.19 5.12 8.19
C VAL A 148 -15.62 4.60 8.08
N LEU A 149 -16.05 3.68 8.94
CA LEU A 149 -17.44 3.20 8.96
C LEU A 149 -18.42 4.34 9.23
N ALA A 150 -18.10 5.26 10.15
CA ALA A 150 -18.95 6.41 10.45
C ALA A 150 -19.08 7.33 9.22
N LEU A 151 -17.99 7.51 8.47
CA LEU A 151 -17.98 8.27 7.22
C LEU A 151 -18.75 7.57 6.10
N ASP A 152 -18.57 6.25 5.96
CA ASP A 152 -19.24 5.45 4.93
C ASP A 152 -20.77 5.45 5.14
N LEU A 153 -21.24 5.39 6.39
CA LEU A 153 -22.67 5.43 6.74
C LEU A 153 -23.36 6.76 6.34
N VAL A 154 -22.59 7.82 6.14
CA VAL A 154 -23.10 9.14 5.72
C VAL A 154 -22.77 9.47 4.26
N ASP A 155 -21.99 8.62 3.57
CA ASP A 155 -21.57 8.81 2.18
C ASP A 155 -22.73 8.55 1.21
N SER A 156 -23.08 9.58 0.43
CA SER A 156 -24.18 9.56 -0.55
C SER A 156 -23.93 8.56 -1.69
N ARG A 157 -22.67 8.21 -1.96
CA ARG A 157 -22.27 7.32 -3.06
C ARG A 157 -22.48 5.85 -2.69
N LEU A 158 -22.35 5.51 -1.42
CA LEU A 158 -22.60 4.17 -0.90
C LEU A 158 -24.10 3.95 -0.63
N PHE A 159 -24.80 5.00 -0.21
CA PHE A 159 -26.24 4.97 0.07
C PHE A 159 -26.99 6.01 -0.79
N PRO A 160 -27.09 5.78 -2.12
CA PRO A 160 -27.75 6.73 -3.00
C PRO A 160 -29.25 6.80 -2.70
N PRO A 161 -29.92 7.93 -2.98
CA PRO A 161 -31.33 8.15 -2.64
C PRO A 161 -32.30 7.07 -3.16
N ASN A 162 -31.92 6.41 -4.27
CA ASN A 162 -32.73 5.41 -4.94
C ASN A 162 -32.43 3.97 -4.50
N SER A 163 -31.52 3.76 -3.54
CA SER A 163 -31.12 2.43 -3.07
C SER A 163 -32.16 1.76 -2.16
N GLY A 164 -33.19 2.49 -1.72
CA GLY A 164 -34.11 2.04 -0.69
C GLY A 164 -33.50 1.99 0.72
N GLN A 165 -32.21 2.35 0.86
CA GLN A 165 -31.51 2.46 2.13
C GLN A 165 -31.46 3.92 2.57
N LEU A 166 -31.85 4.19 3.82
CA LEU A 166 -31.81 5.54 4.39
C LEU A 166 -30.36 5.93 4.67
N ARG A 167 -29.86 6.93 3.93
CA ARG A 167 -28.63 7.65 4.28
C ARG A 167 -28.75 8.16 5.71
N ARG A 168 -27.72 7.92 6.51
CA ARG A 168 -27.68 8.39 7.89
C ARG A 168 -27.05 9.77 7.98
N THR A 169 -27.47 10.55 8.97
CA THR A 169 -26.69 11.70 9.45
C THR A 169 -25.54 11.22 10.32
N MET A 170 -24.53 12.06 10.55
CA MET A 170 -23.41 11.69 11.43
C MET A 170 -23.86 11.34 12.86
N PRO A 171 -24.80 12.09 13.49
CA PRO A 171 -25.38 11.66 14.77
C PRO A 171 -26.00 10.26 14.72
N GLN A 172 -26.77 9.94 13.68
CA GLN A 172 -27.38 8.61 13.50
C GLN A 172 -26.33 7.51 13.28
N ALA A 173 -25.21 7.83 12.63
CA ALA A 173 -24.08 6.90 12.50
C ALA A 173 -23.46 6.62 13.89
N PHE A 174 -23.28 7.65 14.71
CA PHE A 174 -22.84 7.49 16.11
C PHE A 174 -23.86 6.73 16.96
N ASP A 175 -25.17 6.94 16.76
CA ASP A 175 -26.23 6.18 17.44
C ASP A 175 -26.24 4.70 17.07
N LEU A 176 -25.81 4.37 15.85
CA LEU A 176 -25.69 2.98 15.39
C LEU A 176 -24.41 2.33 15.90
N ILE A 177 -23.29 3.06 15.85
CA ILE A 177 -21.99 2.56 16.28
C ILE A 177 -21.96 2.46 17.81
N GLN A 178 -22.52 3.43 18.52
CA GLN A 178 -22.49 3.60 19.98
C GLN A 178 -21.08 3.42 20.56
N PRO A 179 -20.10 4.26 20.18
CA PRO A 179 -18.75 4.15 20.73
C PRO A 179 -18.71 4.68 22.17
N ASP A 180 -17.99 3.99 23.06
CA ASP A 180 -17.64 4.48 24.40
C ASP A 180 -16.41 5.40 24.33
N PHE A 181 -15.51 5.12 23.37
CA PHE A 181 -14.29 5.89 23.14
C PHE A 181 -14.07 6.14 21.65
N VAL A 182 -13.44 7.27 21.33
CA VAL A 182 -12.95 7.59 19.99
C VAL A 182 -11.44 7.82 20.04
N LEU A 183 -10.68 7.02 19.30
CA LEU A 183 -9.22 7.13 19.18
C LEU A 183 -8.85 7.59 17.77
N ILE A 184 -8.27 8.77 17.64
CA ILE A 184 -8.12 9.40 16.33
C ILE A 184 -6.91 10.34 16.26
N GLU A 185 -6.27 10.42 15.10
CA GLU A 185 -5.18 11.36 14.87
C GLU A 185 -5.68 12.78 14.64
N GLU A 186 -4.92 13.78 15.10
CA GLU A 186 -5.18 15.21 14.88
C GLU A 186 -5.42 15.53 13.40
N GLN A 187 -4.64 14.91 12.49
CA GLN A 187 -4.78 15.10 11.03
C GLN A 187 -6.16 14.68 10.50
N PHE A 188 -6.86 13.80 11.20
CA PHE A 188 -8.22 13.41 10.84
C PHE A 188 -9.25 14.43 11.33
N ILE A 189 -8.97 15.14 12.43
CA ILE A 189 -9.86 16.16 13.02
C ILE A 189 -9.70 17.51 12.33
N VAL A 190 -8.45 17.97 12.18
CA VAL A 190 -8.09 19.22 11.51
C VAL A 190 -8.36 19.14 9.99
N GLY A 191 -8.58 17.92 9.51
CA GLY A 191 -8.91 17.61 8.13
C GLY A 191 -7.66 17.25 7.35
N TYR A 192 -7.82 16.33 6.41
CA TYR A 192 -6.95 16.28 5.24
C TYR A 192 -6.94 17.69 4.66
N THR A 193 -5.82 18.41 4.75
CA THR A 193 -5.68 19.82 4.36
C THR A 193 -5.90 20.09 2.86
N ASN A 194 -6.35 19.10 2.10
CA ASN A 194 -6.71 19.22 0.70
C ASN A 194 -7.61 18.06 0.24
N PRO A 195 -8.86 17.94 0.74
CA PRO A 195 -9.75 16.90 0.28
C PRO A 195 -10.20 17.26 -1.13
N THR A 196 -9.74 16.51 -2.14
CA THR A 196 -10.20 16.66 -3.52
C THR A 196 -11.69 16.36 -3.72
N ASN A 197 -12.40 15.92 -2.67
CA ASN A 197 -13.83 15.61 -2.69
C ASN A 197 -14.57 16.40 -1.58
N PRO A 198 -15.45 17.36 -1.95
CA PRO A 198 -16.26 18.14 -1.01
C PRO A 198 -17.15 17.30 -0.07
N GLU A 199 -17.60 16.11 -0.50
CA GLU A 199 -18.43 15.25 0.35
C GLU A 199 -17.63 14.65 1.51
N ILE A 200 -16.36 14.28 1.26
CA ILE A 200 -15.47 13.80 2.32
C ILE A 200 -15.22 14.92 3.32
N GLU A 201 -14.96 16.14 2.85
CA GLU A 201 -14.79 17.29 3.72
C GLU A 201 -16.01 17.55 4.60
N ALA A 202 -17.21 17.51 4.02
CA ALA A 202 -18.46 17.67 4.75
C ALA A 202 -18.67 16.56 5.79
N GLY A 203 -18.37 15.31 5.45
CA GLY A 203 -18.43 14.17 6.37
C GLY A 203 -17.46 14.32 7.53
N MET A 204 -16.23 14.76 7.27
CA MET A 204 -15.19 14.99 8.29
C MET A 204 -15.56 16.15 9.22
N ARG A 205 -16.13 17.22 8.68
CA ARG A 205 -16.63 18.36 9.48
C ARG A 205 -17.77 17.92 10.39
N ALA A 206 -18.75 17.19 9.84
CA ALA A 206 -19.84 16.63 10.62
C ALA A 206 -19.34 15.65 11.70
N PHE A 207 -18.33 14.83 11.39
CA PHE A 207 -17.67 13.96 12.36
C PHE A 207 -17.04 14.77 13.50
N ALA A 208 -16.28 15.81 13.20
CA ALA A 208 -15.64 16.66 14.20
C ALA A 208 -16.64 17.45 15.07
N GLU A 209 -17.79 17.82 14.51
CA GLU A 209 -18.90 18.43 15.26
C GLU A 209 -19.55 17.44 16.22
N VAL A 210 -19.88 16.23 15.75
CA VAL A 210 -20.47 15.18 16.60
C VAL A 210 -19.50 14.72 17.67
N LEU A 211 -18.20 14.63 17.36
CA LEU A 211 -17.16 14.32 18.34
C LEU A 211 -17.14 15.35 19.48
N ARG A 212 -17.23 16.64 19.15
CA ARG A 212 -17.29 17.73 20.14
C ARG A 212 -18.56 17.70 20.98
N GLU A 213 -19.70 17.39 20.37
CA GLU A 213 -21.00 17.36 21.04
C GLU A 213 -21.16 16.11 21.93
N ARG A 214 -20.84 14.95 21.39
CA ARG A 214 -21.14 13.65 22.00
C ARG A 214 -19.98 13.01 22.71
N CYS A 215 -18.73 13.43 22.47
CA CYS A 215 -17.58 12.91 23.19
C CYS A 215 -16.73 14.08 23.72
N PRO A 216 -17.31 14.96 24.56
CA PRO A 216 -16.69 16.24 24.94
C PRO A 216 -15.44 16.06 25.81
N THR A 217 -15.30 14.91 26.47
CA THR A 217 -14.18 14.64 27.36
C THR A 217 -13.01 14.06 26.58
N ARG A 218 -11.99 14.89 26.33
CA ARG A 218 -10.69 14.39 25.92
C ARG A 218 -9.99 13.75 27.12
N VAL A 219 -9.72 12.46 27.02
CA VAL A 219 -9.12 11.65 28.09
C VAL A 219 -7.62 11.90 28.14
N ASP A 220 -6.96 11.84 26.99
CA ASP A 220 -5.52 12.03 26.89
C ASP A 220 -5.10 12.43 25.46
N THR A 221 -3.85 12.81 25.28
CA THR A 221 -3.23 13.12 23.99
C THR A 221 -1.77 12.66 23.97
N TRP A 222 -1.41 11.89 22.96
CA TRP A 222 -0.04 11.44 22.74
C TRP A 222 0.55 12.16 21.54
N VAL A 223 1.71 12.79 21.74
CA VAL A 223 2.46 13.45 20.67
C VAL A 223 3.69 12.60 20.39
N GLU A 224 3.65 11.88 19.28
CA GLU A 224 4.72 10.97 18.87
C GLU A 224 5.33 11.46 17.56
N ALA A 225 6.66 11.52 17.48
CA ALA A 225 7.35 12.00 16.28
C ALA A 225 7.00 11.17 15.03
N ASP A 226 6.86 9.85 15.19
CA ASP A 226 6.62 8.92 14.09
C ASP A 226 5.13 8.70 13.78
N TYR A 227 4.24 8.93 14.75
CA TYR A 227 2.81 8.62 14.65
C TYR A 227 1.92 9.89 14.60
N GLY A 228 2.52 11.06 14.83
CA GLY A 228 1.81 12.33 14.94
C GLY A 228 1.11 12.48 16.29
N THR A 229 0.12 13.37 16.32
CA THR A 229 -0.69 13.62 17.51
C THR A 229 -1.92 12.72 17.49
N ILE A 230 -2.10 11.94 18.55
CA ILE A 230 -3.21 10.99 18.73
C ILE A 230 -4.06 11.47 19.91
N HIS A 231 -5.37 11.51 19.74
CA HIS A 231 -6.32 11.89 20.78
C HIS A 231 -7.23 10.74 21.14
N LEU A 232 -7.51 10.61 22.44
CA LEU A 232 -8.56 9.74 22.95
C LEU A 232 -9.68 10.60 23.53
N PHE A 233 -10.89 10.39 23.05
CA PHE A 233 -12.11 11.00 23.56
C PHE A 233 -12.98 9.93 24.21
N ARG A 234 -13.70 10.31 25.26
CA ARG A 234 -14.72 9.49 25.91
C ARG A 234 -16.10 10.02 25.55
N CYS A 235 -16.98 9.09 25.20
CA CYS A 235 -18.39 9.34 24.94
C CYS A 235 -19.20 8.84 26.16
N PRO A 236 -20.28 9.54 26.55
CA PRO A 236 -21.14 9.18 27.68
C PRO A 236 -22.10 8.04 27.36
#